data_AF-A0A2V9WTW9-F1
#
_entry.id   AF-A0A2V9WTW9-F1
#
_cell.length_a   1.000
_cell.length_b   1.000
_cell.length_c   1.000
_cell.angle_alpha   90.00
_cell.angle_beta   90.00
_cell.angle_gamma   90.00
#
_symmetry.space_group_name_H-M   'P 1'
#
loop_
_entity.id
_entity.type
_entity.pdbx_description
1 polymer ?
#
loop_
_entity_poly.entity_id
_entity_poly.type
_entity_poly.pdbx_seq_one_letter_code
_entity_poly.pdbx_strand_id
1 'polypeptide(L)'
;MKALTLALLLCLPVPKLAQPPRVPTEHISQRIRKGGRWYFTASGHAVYCYGPVMFVGGAQGGLKRVATFCQGERPMVPLKD
;
A
#
# COMPACT_ATOMS: atom_id res chain seq x y z
N MET A 1 57.51 -9.92 1.09
CA MET A 1 56.48 -10.16 2.13
C MET A 1 55.44 -9.03 2.19
N LYS A 2 54.90 -8.56 1.06
CA LYS A 2 53.93 -7.43 1.00
C LYS A 2 52.67 -7.71 0.17
N ALA A 3 52.62 -8.83 -0.55
CA ALA A 3 51.49 -9.19 -1.39
C ALA A 3 50.32 -9.83 -0.61
N LEU A 4 50.62 -10.50 0.50
CA LEU A 4 49.62 -11.20 1.33
C LEU A 4 48.65 -10.25 2.04
N THR A 5 49.10 -9.02 2.35
CA THR A 5 48.24 -8.01 3.00
C THR A 5 47.19 -7.44 2.05
N LEU A 6 47.42 -7.46 0.73
CA LEU A 6 46.45 -6.96 -0.25
C LEU A 6 45.28 -7.94 -0.46
N ALA A 7 45.57 -9.25 -0.38
CA ALA A 7 44.56 -10.30 -0.51
C ALA A 7 43.54 -10.27 0.63
N LEU A 8 43.94 -9.89 1.86
CA LEU A 8 43.01 -9.79 2.99
C LEU A 8 41.96 -8.70 2.83
N LEU A 9 42.29 -7.59 2.15
CA LEU A 9 41.35 -6.47 1.96
C LEU A 9 40.21 -6.83 0.99
N LEU A 10 40.43 -7.81 0.10
CA LEU A 10 39.42 -8.27 -0.86
C LEU A 10 38.43 -9.30 -0.26
N CYS A 11 38.71 -9.84 0.93
CA CYS A 11 37.81 -10.76 1.63
C CYS A 11 36.83 -10.07 2.57
N LEU A 12 36.83 -8.73 2.65
CA LEU A 12 35.91 -8.00 3.50
C LEU A 12 34.48 -8.04 2.92
N PRO A 13 33.48 -8.49 3.69
CA PRO A 13 32.10 -8.54 3.23
C PRO A 13 31.58 -7.13 2.97
N VAL A 14 31.02 -6.92 1.78
CA VAL A 14 30.44 -5.63 1.39
C VAL A 14 29.24 -5.32 2.29
N PRO A 15 29.25 -4.20 3.04
CA PRO A 15 28.12 -3.83 3.88
C PRO A 15 26.91 -3.51 2.98
N LYS A 16 25.86 -4.33 3.09
CA LYS A 16 24.57 -4.04 2.46
C LYS A 16 23.87 -2.96 3.27
N LEU A 17 23.90 -1.73 2.78
CA LEU A 17 23.09 -0.64 3.30
C LEU A 17 21.61 -1.01 3.15
N ALA A 18 20.89 -1.08 4.28
CA ALA A 18 19.45 -1.30 4.27
C ALA A 18 18.76 -0.16 3.52
N GLN A 19 17.93 -0.51 2.53
CA GLN A 19 17.13 0.49 1.84
C GLN A 19 16.12 1.09 2.82
N PRO A 20 15.95 2.42 2.84
CA PRO A 20 14.95 3.04 3.67
C PRO A 20 13.57 2.49 3.29
N PRO A 21 12.68 2.25 4.28
CA PRO A 21 11.32 1.81 4.00
C PRO A 21 10.65 2.84 3.10
N ARG A 22 10.22 2.42 1.92
CA ARG A 22 9.40 3.24 1.02
C ARG A 22 8.03 3.39 1.68
N VAL A 23 7.76 4.57 2.24
CA VAL A 23 6.40 4.92 2.63
C VAL A 23 5.63 5.17 1.33
N PRO A 24 4.52 4.46 1.08
CA PRO A 24 3.64 4.82 -0.02
C PRO A 24 3.17 6.24 0.22
N THR A 25 3.65 7.20 -0.58
CA THR A 25 3.03 8.51 -0.63
C THR A 25 1.67 8.30 -1.27
N GLU A 26 0.62 8.29 -0.46
CA GLU A 26 -0.77 8.42 -0.88
C GLU A 26 -0.92 9.79 -1.57
N HIS A 27 -0.42 9.90 -2.79
CA HIS A 27 -0.92 10.91 -3.72
C HIS A 27 -2.34 10.49 -4.03
N ILE A 28 -3.27 10.85 -3.13
CA ILE A 28 -4.69 10.96 -3.46
C ILE A 28 -4.74 12.09 -4.48
N SER A 29 -4.37 11.74 -5.71
CA SER A 29 -4.70 12.54 -6.86
C SER A 29 -6.21 12.50 -6.88
N GLN A 30 -6.82 13.54 -6.32
CA GLN A 30 -8.14 14.02 -6.71
C GLN A 30 -8.07 14.38 -8.21
N ARG A 31 -7.72 13.42 -9.08
CA ARG A 31 -8.16 13.46 -10.45
C ARG A 31 -9.66 13.50 -10.30
N ILE A 32 -10.24 14.64 -10.64
CA ILE A 32 -11.66 14.87 -10.77
C ILE A 32 -12.17 13.82 -11.76
N ARG A 33 -12.42 12.59 -11.29
CA ARG A 33 -13.05 11.54 -12.07
C ARG A 33 -14.52 11.92 -12.09
N LYS A 34 -15.05 12.15 -13.29
CA LYS A 34 -16.47 12.46 -13.47
C LYS A 34 -17.28 11.26 -12.95
N GLY A 35 -17.93 11.45 -11.81
CA GLY A 35 -18.82 10.48 -11.19
C GLY A 35 -18.16 9.55 -10.15
N GLY A 36 -19.03 8.99 -9.32
CA GLY A 36 -18.74 8.06 -8.23
C GLY A 36 -20.00 7.24 -7.96
N ARG A 37 -19.89 6.21 -7.12
CA ARG A 37 -20.99 5.32 -6.77
C ARG A 37 -21.21 5.31 -5.27
N TRP A 38 -22.48 5.18 -4.88
CA TRP A 38 -22.85 4.88 -3.51
C TRP A 38 -22.65 3.39 -3.23
N TYR A 39 -22.05 3.08 -2.09
CA TYR A 39 -21.88 1.72 -1.62
C TYR A 39 -22.36 1.59 -0.19
N PHE A 40 -22.89 0.42 0.16
CA PHE A 40 -23.21 0.09 1.54
C PHE A 40 -21.98 -0.52 2.21
N THR A 41 -21.53 0.11 3.30
CA THR A 41 -20.33 -0.29 4.03
C THR A 41 -20.60 -1.49 4.93
N ALA A 42 -19.57 -2.26 5.25
CA ALA A 42 -19.67 -3.35 6.22
C ALA A 42 -20.10 -2.84 7.63
N SER A 43 -19.85 -1.56 7.93
CA SER A 43 -20.29 -0.88 9.15
C SER A 43 -21.76 -0.42 9.14
N GLY A 44 -22.50 -0.60 8.05
CA GLY A 44 -23.94 -0.33 8.01
C GLY A 44 -24.36 1.08 7.58
N HIS A 45 -23.47 1.89 7.01
CA HIS A 45 -23.81 3.19 6.42
C HIS A 45 -23.48 3.24 4.92
N ALA A 46 -24.06 4.18 4.19
CA ALA A 46 -23.74 4.42 2.79
C ALA A 46 -22.54 5.38 2.63
N VAL A 47 -21.65 5.10 1.69
CA VAL A 47 -20.48 5.94 1.37
C VAL A 47 -20.40 6.18 -0.14
N TYR A 48 -20.04 7.40 -0.54
CA TYR A 48 -19.80 7.75 -1.93
C TYR A 48 -18.31 7.59 -2.26
N CYS A 49 -17.98 6.79 -3.28
CA CYS A 49 -16.59 6.58 -3.69
C CYS A 49 -16.39 6.72 -5.20
N TYR A 50 -15.23 7.25 -5.59
CA TYR A 50 -14.85 7.54 -6.97
C TYR A 50 -14.00 6.42 -7.61
N GLY A 51 -13.51 5.50 -6.79
CA GLY A 51 -12.60 4.44 -7.19
C GLY A 51 -13.26 3.14 -7.62
N PRO A 52 -12.46 2.21 -8.17
CA PRO A 52 -12.88 0.83 -8.35
C PRO A 52 -13.12 0.13 -7.00
N VAL A 53 -13.88 -0.96 -7.07
CA VAL A 53 -13.96 -1.95 -5.98
C VAL A 53 -12.87 -2.98 -6.21
N MET A 54 -12.10 -3.30 -5.18
CA MET A 54 -11.04 -4.30 -5.23
C MET A 54 -11.09 -5.24 -4.03
N PHE A 55 -10.36 -6.36 -4.13
CA PHE A 55 -10.17 -7.27 -3.01
C PHE A 55 -8.80 -7.04 -2.39
N VAL A 56 -8.77 -6.87 -1.07
CA VAL A 56 -7.54 -6.73 -0.28
C VAL A 56 -7.41 -7.86 0.72
N GLY A 57 -6.18 -8.23 1.08
CA GLY A 57 -5.94 -9.21 2.13
C GLY A 57 -6.50 -8.73 3.47
N GLY A 58 -7.28 -9.59 4.13
CA GLY A 58 -7.79 -9.38 5.48
C GLY A 58 -6.80 -9.88 6.53
N ALA A 59 -6.93 -9.37 7.76
CA ALA A 59 -6.06 -9.73 8.88
C ALA A 59 -6.05 -11.24 9.22
N GLN A 60 -7.11 -11.98 8.86
CA GLN A 60 -7.24 -13.42 9.11
C GLN A 60 -7.01 -14.27 7.85
N GLY A 61 -6.34 -13.75 6.83
CA GLY A 61 -5.97 -14.52 5.63
C GLY A 61 -7.07 -14.68 4.57
N GLY A 62 -8.19 -13.96 4.70
CA GLY A 62 -9.25 -13.90 3.68
C GLY A 62 -9.10 -12.73 2.71
N LEU A 63 -9.93 -12.68 1.67
CA LEU A 63 -10.07 -11.50 0.81
C LEU A 63 -11.25 -10.66 1.26
N LYS A 64 -11.04 -9.35 1.35
CA LYS A 64 -12.05 -8.38 1.74
C LYS A 64 -12.35 -7.42 0.59
N ARG A 65 -13.62 -7.28 0.26
CA ARG A 65 -14.08 -6.38 -0.80
C ARG A 65 -14.13 -4.94 -0.29
N VAL A 66 -13.41 -4.04 -0.94
CA VAL A 66 -13.26 -2.63 -0.53
C VAL A 66 -13.52 -1.69 -1.70
N ALA A 67 -14.25 -0.60 -1.43
CA ALA A 67 -14.29 0.55 -2.34
C ALA A 67 -13.10 1.47 -2.06
N THR A 68 -12.53 2.04 -3.11
CA THR A 68 -11.35 2.92 -3.03
C THR A 68 -11.73 4.36 -3.36
N PHE A 69 -10.91 5.31 -2.90
CA PHE A 69 -11.12 6.75 -3.06
C PHE A 69 -12.53 7.17 -2.60
N CYS A 70 -12.85 6.89 -1.34
CA CYS A 70 -14.14 7.24 -0.73
C CYS A 70 -14.14 8.64 -0.11
N GLN A 71 -15.29 9.32 -0.15
CA GLN A 71 -15.48 10.61 0.51
C GLN A 71 -15.47 10.44 2.04
N GLY A 72 -14.69 11.27 2.74
CA GLY A 72 -14.53 11.22 4.20
C GLY A 72 -13.09 10.88 4.60
N GLU A 73 -12.93 10.34 5.81
CA GLU A 73 -11.60 10.12 6.42
C GLU A 73 -10.90 8.83 5.94
N ARG A 74 -11.68 7.86 5.45
CA ARG A 74 -11.17 6.53 5.09
C ARG A 74 -11.11 6.39 3.57
N PRO A 75 -9.91 6.43 2.95
CA PRO A 75 -9.77 6.34 1.50
C PRO A 75 -10.10 4.95 0.95
N MET A 76 -10.05 3.90 1.79
CA MET A 76 -10.58 2.58 1.49
C MET A 76 -11.63 2.16 2.51
N VAL A 77 -12.79 1.76 2.02
CA VAL A 77 -13.92 1.38 2.88
C VAL A 77 -14.38 -0.04 2.57
N PRO A 78 -14.39 -0.93 3.57
CA PRO A 78 -15.06 -2.23 3.52
C PRO A 78 -16.49 -2.14 3.01
N LEU A 79 -16.82 -2.92 1.99
CA LEU A 79 -18.19 -3.06 1.53
C LEU A 79 -18.89 -4.19 2.26
N LYS A 80 -20.21 -4.06 2.43
CA LYS A 80 -21.07 -5.20 2.71
C LYS A 80 -21.14 -6.03 1.43
N ASP A 81 -21.07 -7.36 1.58
CA ASP A 81 -21.20 -8.30 0.47
C ASP A 81 -22.54 -8.17 -0.25
#